data_AF-H6VTN4-F1
#
_entry.id   AF-H6VTN4-F1
#
_cell.length_a   1.000
_cell.length_b   1.000
_cell.length_c   1.000
_cell.angle_alpha   90.00
_cell.angle_beta   90.00
_cell.angle_gamma   90.00
#
_symmetry.space_group_name_H-M   'P 1'
#
loop_
_entity.id
_entity.type
_entity.pdbx_description
1 polymer ?
#
loop_
_entity_poly.entity_id
_entity_poly.type
_entity_poly.pdbx_seq_one_letter_code
_entity_poly.pdbx_strand_id
1 'polypeptide(L)'
;MKKNLRIVSAAAAALLAVAPVAAAGVSSVTASSIEFVGSSNSSLLPEVNDHTVNFGINFNAIGAYGNVPSSVSATAEVTINGQKTTINLPENQKSYIYYATTNESVDASKLVAGQKYYTGINNASLNLGSPNHDKDITLEGSNVSFKTNDSDPYTKTLKVNTDKNGVISNLSIKSANFDAVDVNNARTVSFYDADTGNIVTSGALEINAGPNAQMNVQTILAKFEQKYQAAQLNNAGTTNNVSYNNDLISTTPADLAAQLKKAGYSVDNNGYFTAKHSFTVNFSAKSGQNGYTTTMPVTVTVPNVAEETVPSQIRTVMHNAFFYDKNGKRVGSDKVTRYNSATVAMNTTTIIGKAYYEVIENGKATGKFINAANIDGTKRTLKHNAYVYKSSKKRANKVVLKKGETVVTYGGAYTFKNGKQYYKIGNNTDKTYVKVANF
;
A
#
# COMPACT_ATOMS: atom_id res chain seq x y z
N MET A 1 -22.92 76.74 23.92
CA MET A 1 -22.85 75.61 22.96
C MET A 1 -21.97 74.52 23.54
N LYS A 2 -22.56 73.46 24.09
CA LYS A 2 -21.85 72.29 24.64
C LYS A 2 -21.42 71.39 23.48
N LYS A 3 -20.10 71.17 23.30
CA LYS A 3 -19.57 70.18 22.36
C LYS A 3 -19.07 68.96 23.12
N ASN A 4 -19.61 67.81 22.75
CA ASN A 4 -19.35 66.51 23.32
C ASN A 4 -17.90 66.06 23.10
N LEU A 5 -17.21 65.74 24.19
CA LEU A 5 -15.91 65.06 24.18
C LEU A 5 -16.18 63.55 24.16
N ARG A 6 -15.89 62.87 23.04
CA ARG A 6 -15.88 61.41 22.98
C ARG A 6 -14.45 60.91 23.18
N ILE A 7 -14.28 60.17 24.26
CA ILE A 7 -13.11 59.39 24.63
C ILE A 7 -12.95 58.24 23.64
N VAL A 8 -11.76 58.06 23.08
CA VAL A 8 -11.30 56.77 22.57
C VAL A 8 -9.88 56.55 23.08
N SER A 9 -9.71 55.45 23.81
CA SER A 9 -8.51 54.97 24.47
C SER A 9 -7.39 54.64 23.47
N ALA A 10 -6.20 55.18 23.71
CA ALA A 10 -4.95 54.71 23.13
C ALA A 10 -4.37 53.61 24.02
N ALA A 11 -4.34 52.37 23.53
CA ALA A 11 -3.60 51.29 24.15
C ALA A 11 -2.12 51.42 23.76
N ALA A 12 -1.27 51.47 24.79
CA ALA A 12 0.18 51.58 24.66
C ALA A 12 0.80 50.30 24.06
N ALA A 13 1.51 50.43 22.96
CA ALA A 13 2.43 49.42 22.47
C ALA A 13 3.83 49.72 23.03
N ALA A 14 4.29 48.90 23.96
CA ALA A 14 5.65 48.97 24.49
C ALA A 14 6.64 48.49 23.41
N LEU A 15 7.46 49.43 22.93
CA LEU A 15 8.58 49.19 22.02
C LEU A 15 9.77 48.70 22.87
N LEU A 16 10.01 47.38 22.92
CA LEU A 16 11.26 46.84 23.46
C LEU A 16 12.37 47.07 22.42
N ALA A 17 13.27 48.01 22.72
CA ALA A 17 14.52 48.17 22.02
C ALA A 17 15.43 46.96 22.29
N VAL A 18 15.77 46.21 21.24
CA VAL A 18 16.81 45.17 21.27
C VAL A 18 18.12 45.81 20.82
N ALA A 19 19.14 45.76 21.67
CA ALA A 19 20.48 46.21 21.40
C ALA A 19 21.13 45.40 20.25
N PRO A 20 22.03 45.99 19.45
CA PRO A 20 22.75 45.25 18.42
C PRO A 20 23.62 44.17 19.06
N VAL A 21 23.31 42.91 18.77
CA VAL A 21 24.20 41.78 19.07
C VAL A 21 25.43 41.94 18.18
N ALA A 22 26.60 41.97 18.81
CA ALA A 22 27.89 42.06 18.15
C ALA A 22 28.01 40.99 17.06
N ALA A 23 28.35 41.42 15.84
CA ALA A 23 28.73 40.54 14.76
C ALA A 23 29.96 39.73 15.20
N ALA A 24 29.74 38.47 15.58
CA ALA A 24 30.82 37.50 15.65
C ALA A 24 31.41 37.36 14.25
N GLY A 25 32.73 37.54 14.14
CA GLY A 25 33.45 37.58 12.87
C GLY A 25 33.06 36.42 11.97
N VAL A 26 32.71 36.75 10.73
CA VAL A 26 32.56 35.78 9.65
C VAL A 26 33.94 35.18 9.43
N SER A 27 34.18 34.02 10.04
CA SER A 27 35.29 33.17 9.67
C SER A 27 34.99 32.72 8.24
N SER A 28 35.83 33.15 7.29
CA SER A 28 35.70 32.77 5.88
C SER A 28 36.05 31.29 5.74
N VAL A 29 35.08 30.42 6.01
CA VAL A 29 35.20 28.98 5.80
C VAL A 29 34.84 28.72 4.34
N THR A 30 35.84 28.32 3.55
CA THR A 30 35.60 27.60 2.30
C THR A 30 34.96 26.25 2.68
N ALA A 31 33.63 26.18 2.56
CA ALA A 31 32.80 25.14 3.17
C ALA A 31 32.34 24.09 2.15
N SER A 32 33.26 23.20 1.75
CA SER A 32 32.92 21.95 1.05
C SER A 32 32.34 20.87 1.98
N SER A 33 31.85 21.22 3.17
CA SER A 33 31.46 20.31 4.25
C SER A 33 29.96 20.29 4.52
N ILE A 34 29.39 19.08 4.73
CA ILE A 34 28.02 18.90 5.23
C ILE A 34 28.06 18.88 6.77
N GLU A 35 27.08 19.52 7.40
CA GLU A 35 26.83 19.34 8.83
C GLU A 35 26.03 18.05 9.06
N PHE A 36 26.63 17.09 9.76
CA PHE A 36 25.92 15.91 10.27
C PHE A 36 25.25 16.26 11.60
N VAL A 37 23.92 16.18 11.65
CA VAL A 37 23.18 16.38 12.89
C VAL A 37 23.30 15.10 13.72
N GLY A 38 24.07 15.16 14.81
CA GLY A 38 24.15 14.07 15.78
C GLY A 38 22.88 14.00 16.65
N SER A 39 22.38 12.79 16.92
CA SER A 39 21.35 12.58 17.94
C SER A 39 22.03 12.10 19.21
N SER A 40 22.00 12.92 20.27
CA SER A 40 22.45 12.51 21.60
C SER A 40 21.35 11.68 22.26
N ASN A 41 21.27 10.39 21.93
CA ASN A 41 20.43 9.49 22.72
C ASN A 41 21.13 9.18 24.04
N SER A 42 20.52 9.66 25.13
CA SER A 42 20.95 9.46 26.52
C SER A 42 20.58 8.08 27.09
N SER A 43 19.89 7.23 26.32
CA SER A 43 19.55 5.86 26.69
C SER A 43 20.64 4.87 26.29
N LEU A 44 20.95 3.92 27.18
CA LEU A 44 21.83 2.79 26.87
C LEU A 44 21.28 2.04 25.65
N LEU A 45 22.11 1.90 24.61
CA LEU A 45 21.78 1.09 23.44
C LEU A 45 21.69 -0.38 23.85
N PRO A 46 20.71 -1.13 23.32
CA PRO A 46 20.55 -2.54 23.66
C PRO A 46 21.63 -3.39 22.99
N GLU A 47 21.79 -4.61 23.48
CA GLU A 47 22.67 -5.61 22.89
C GLU A 47 22.20 -6.00 21.46
N VAL A 48 23.16 -6.11 20.54
CA VAL A 48 22.94 -6.56 19.16
C VAL A 48 22.92 -8.09 19.12
N ASN A 49 21.77 -8.70 19.42
CA ASN A 49 21.63 -10.16 19.52
C ASN A 49 21.91 -10.89 18.19
N ASP A 50 21.49 -10.30 17.07
CA ASP A 50 21.64 -10.90 15.74
C ASP A 50 23.01 -10.61 15.09
N HIS A 51 23.91 -9.94 15.84
CA HIS A 51 25.24 -9.51 15.37
C HIS A 51 25.22 -8.67 14.09
N THR A 52 24.06 -8.14 13.70
CA THR A 52 23.86 -7.35 12.49
C THR A 52 23.14 -6.05 12.80
N VAL A 53 23.61 -4.95 12.24
CA VAL A 53 23.00 -3.62 12.42
C VAL A 53 22.78 -2.93 11.07
N ASN A 54 21.62 -2.30 10.93
CA ASN A 54 21.27 -1.55 9.73
C ASN A 54 21.70 -0.09 9.87
N PHE A 55 22.38 0.41 8.84
CA PHE A 55 22.92 1.77 8.77
C PHE A 55 22.38 2.47 7.52
N GLY A 56 21.99 3.74 7.64
CA GLY A 56 21.65 4.58 6.50
C GLY A 56 21.98 6.05 6.71
N ILE A 57 21.98 6.82 5.62
CA ILE A 57 22.10 8.29 5.67
C ILE A 57 20.87 8.91 5.04
N ASN A 58 20.21 9.78 5.77
CA ASN A 58 19.11 10.59 5.27
C ASN A 58 19.65 11.95 4.86
N PHE A 59 19.41 12.35 3.61
CA PHE A 59 19.82 13.66 3.08
C PHE A 59 18.61 14.56 2.89
N ASN A 60 18.78 15.83 3.22
CA ASN A 60 17.90 16.91 2.80
C ASN A 60 18.76 17.96 2.09
N ALA A 61 18.71 17.96 0.75
CA ALA A 61 19.51 18.82 -0.10
C ALA A 61 18.61 19.70 -0.98
N ILE A 62 18.75 21.01 -0.85
CA ILE A 62 18.04 22.04 -1.62
C ILE A 62 19.05 22.67 -2.58
N GLY A 63 18.76 22.64 -3.87
CA GLY A 63 19.61 23.27 -4.90
C GLY A 63 19.54 24.80 -4.85
N ALA A 64 20.61 25.45 -5.32
CA ALA A 64 20.67 26.90 -5.43
C ALA A 64 19.65 27.41 -6.46
N TYR A 65 19.03 28.55 -6.16
CA TYR A 65 18.02 29.18 -7.03
C TYR A 65 18.20 30.70 -7.05
N GLY A 66 18.51 31.25 -8.22
CA GLY A 66 18.82 32.68 -8.36
C GLY A 66 20.01 33.07 -7.47
N ASN A 67 19.78 34.01 -6.55
CA ASN A 67 20.78 34.46 -5.56
C ASN A 67 20.71 33.69 -4.22
N VAL A 68 19.82 32.71 -4.09
CA VAL A 68 19.69 31.89 -2.89
C VAL A 68 20.68 30.72 -2.98
N PRO A 69 21.65 30.60 -2.06
CA PRO A 69 22.59 29.48 -2.05
C PRO A 69 21.88 28.16 -1.76
N SER A 70 22.48 27.04 -2.17
CA SER A 70 21.98 25.71 -1.79
C SER A 70 22.17 25.47 -0.29
N SER A 71 21.40 24.52 0.24
CA SER A 71 21.51 24.03 1.62
C SER A 71 21.48 22.52 1.61
N VAL A 72 22.33 21.88 2.41
CA VAL A 72 22.35 20.43 2.56
C VAL A 72 22.57 20.06 4.02
N SER A 73 21.77 19.12 4.50
CA SER A 73 21.91 18.51 5.82
C SER A 73 21.79 17.01 5.68
N ALA A 74 22.51 16.29 6.54
CA ALA A 74 22.48 14.84 6.55
C ALA A 74 22.42 14.30 7.98
N THR A 75 21.73 13.18 8.15
CA THR A 75 21.72 12.41 9.41
C THR A 75 22.10 10.99 9.09
N ALA A 76 23.24 10.54 9.60
CA ALA A 76 23.70 9.16 9.48
C ALA A 76 23.23 8.38 10.71
N GLU A 77 22.31 7.45 10.52
CA GLU A 77 21.64 6.73 11.60
C GLU A 77 21.89 5.22 11.53
N VAL A 78 22.05 4.62 12.70
CA VAL A 78 22.06 3.17 12.93
C VAL A 78 20.89 2.82 13.81
N THR A 79 20.13 1.79 13.44
CA THR A 79 18.98 1.32 14.23
C THR A 79 19.26 -0.06 14.82
N ILE A 80 19.11 -0.19 16.13
CA ILE A 80 19.27 -1.43 16.91
C ILE A 80 18.01 -1.62 17.75
N ASN A 81 17.22 -2.67 17.47
CA ASN A 81 15.98 -2.99 18.21
C ASN A 81 15.05 -1.76 18.40
N GLY A 82 14.97 -0.88 17.40
CA GLY A 82 14.17 0.34 17.42
C GLY A 82 14.82 1.56 18.09
N GLN A 83 15.96 1.40 18.77
CA GLN A 83 16.78 2.54 19.24
C GLN A 83 17.74 3.01 18.14
N LYS A 84 17.99 4.31 18.07
CA LYS A 84 18.86 4.92 17.06
C LYS A 84 20.16 5.43 17.67
N THR A 85 21.25 5.39 16.92
CA THR A 85 22.49 6.11 17.22
C THR A 85 23.05 6.72 15.94
N THR A 86 23.95 7.68 16.05
CA THR A 86 24.57 8.35 14.90
C THR A 86 26.07 8.11 14.86
N ILE A 87 26.69 8.40 13.72
CA ILE A 87 28.15 8.41 13.64
C ILE A 87 28.74 9.59 14.42
N ASN A 88 29.97 9.42 14.86
CA ASN A 88 30.83 10.46 15.42
C ASN A 88 31.94 10.76 14.42
N LEU A 89 32.14 12.05 14.12
CA LEU A 89 33.27 12.51 13.32
C LEU A 89 34.36 13.07 14.25
N PRO A 90 35.64 12.74 14.01
CA PRO A 90 36.77 13.43 14.61
C PRO A 90 36.67 14.95 14.49
N GLU A 91 37.19 15.65 15.50
CA GLU A 91 37.22 17.12 15.53
C GLU A 91 37.93 17.66 14.27
N ASN A 92 37.32 18.66 13.63
CA ASN A 92 37.78 19.28 12.37
C ASN A 92 37.71 18.40 11.11
N GLN A 93 37.11 17.20 11.16
CA GLN A 93 36.95 16.39 9.96
C GLN A 93 35.71 16.80 9.16
N LYS A 94 35.90 17.01 7.86
CA LYS A 94 34.85 17.40 6.91
C LYS A 94 34.38 16.19 6.11
N SER A 95 33.08 16.06 5.89
CA SER A 95 32.53 15.21 4.84
C SER A 95 32.51 15.96 3.52
N TYR A 96 32.81 15.29 2.41
CA TYR A 96 32.85 15.95 1.10
C TYR A 96 31.66 15.53 0.24
N ILE A 97 31.18 16.45 -0.59
CA ILE A 97 30.15 16.19 -1.60
C ILE A 97 30.84 16.09 -2.95
N TYR A 98 30.38 15.15 -3.77
CA TYR A 98 30.89 14.91 -5.11
C TYR A 98 29.74 14.83 -6.11
N TYR A 99 29.96 15.32 -7.33
CA TYR A 99 29.08 15.00 -8.46
C TYR A 99 29.11 13.50 -8.73
N ALA A 100 27.95 12.88 -8.88
CA ALA A 100 27.86 11.45 -9.17
C ALA A 100 28.39 11.09 -10.57
N THR A 101 28.38 12.04 -11.51
CA THR A 101 28.80 11.84 -12.90
C THR A 101 30.30 12.02 -13.10
N THR A 102 30.88 13.08 -12.52
CA THR A 102 32.30 13.44 -12.74
C THR A 102 33.22 13.02 -11.59
N ASN A 103 32.66 12.65 -10.42
CA ASN A 103 33.39 12.45 -9.16
C ASN A 103 34.20 13.66 -8.69
N GLU A 104 33.91 14.85 -9.21
CA GLU A 104 34.54 16.09 -8.77
C GLU A 104 33.88 16.60 -7.49
N SER A 105 34.68 17.14 -6.58
CA SER A 105 34.16 17.73 -5.33
C SER A 105 33.38 19.01 -5.64
N VAL A 106 32.27 19.20 -4.93
CA VAL A 106 31.40 20.37 -5.04
C VAL A 106 31.19 21.01 -3.68
N ASP A 107 31.10 22.33 -3.67
CA ASP A 107 30.77 23.09 -2.47
C ASP A 107 29.30 22.88 -2.09
N ALA A 108 29.03 22.72 -0.80
CA ALA A 108 27.68 22.53 -0.27
C ALA A 108 26.73 23.71 -0.59
N SER A 109 27.29 24.89 -0.87
CA SER A 109 26.55 26.10 -1.28
C SER A 109 26.32 26.21 -2.79
N LYS A 110 26.78 25.23 -3.59
CA LYS A 110 26.71 25.23 -5.07
C LYS A 110 26.00 24.01 -5.66
N LEU A 111 25.15 23.33 -4.89
CA LEU A 111 24.35 22.23 -5.41
C LEU A 111 23.28 22.76 -6.38
N VAL A 112 23.02 22.02 -7.44
CA VAL A 112 22.08 22.38 -8.50
C VAL A 112 20.93 21.38 -8.50
N ALA A 113 19.69 21.88 -8.62
CA ALA A 113 18.51 21.04 -8.63
C ALA A 113 18.53 20.02 -9.79
N GLY A 114 18.11 18.79 -9.50
CA GLY A 114 18.09 17.69 -10.47
C GLY A 114 19.45 17.06 -10.78
N GLN A 115 20.54 17.56 -10.21
CA GLN A 115 21.84 16.89 -10.27
C GLN A 115 21.95 15.85 -9.16
N LYS A 116 22.63 14.75 -9.48
CA LYS A 116 22.93 13.66 -8.54
C LYS A 116 24.28 13.87 -7.87
N TYR A 117 24.30 13.68 -6.55
CA TYR A 117 25.48 13.82 -5.71
C TYR A 117 25.65 12.60 -4.82
N TYR A 118 26.87 12.37 -4.32
CA TYR A 118 27.10 11.46 -3.20
C TYR A 118 28.04 12.11 -2.20
N THR A 119 28.09 11.57 -0.97
CA THR A 119 29.06 11.99 0.03
C THR A 119 30.02 10.87 0.39
N GLY A 120 31.28 11.25 0.63
CA GLY A 120 32.29 10.43 1.25
C GLY A 120 32.59 10.94 2.65
N ILE A 121 32.58 10.04 3.62
CA ILE A 121 32.96 10.28 5.02
C ILE A 121 34.14 9.37 5.30
N ASN A 122 35.27 9.91 5.73
CA ASN A 122 36.45 9.13 6.07
C ASN A 122 36.69 9.19 7.57
N ASN A 123 37.28 8.15 8.16
CA ASN A 123 37.61 8.04 9.59
C ASN A 123 36.44 8.35 10.56
N ALA A 124 35.21 8.01 10.18
CA ALA A 124 34.10 8.06 11.12
C ALA A 124 34.27 6.99 12.20
N SER A 125 33.63 7.24 13.34
CA SER A 125 33.45 6.22 14.39
C SER A 125 31.97 6.05 14.71
N LEU A 126 31.61 4.88 15.21
CA LEU A 126 30.24 4.52 15.57
C LEU A 126 30.27 3.88 16.95
N ASN A 127 29.56 4.47 17.90
CA ASN A 127 29.46 3.94 19.25
C ASN A 127 28.14 3.17 19.40
N LEU A 128 28.24 1.84 19.54
CA LEU A 128 27.11 0.93 19.77
C LEU A 128 26.85 0.70 21.27
N GLY A 129 27.62 1.35 22.15
CA GLY A 129 27.48 1.28 23.60
C GLY A 129 28.20 0.08 24.22
N SER A 130 28.49 0.19 25.52
CA SER A 130 29.22 -0.83 26.28
C SER A 130 28.59 -2.22 26.29
N PRO A 131 27.25 -2.45 26.15
CA PRO A 131 26.71 -3.81 26.00
C PRO A 131 27.21 -4.55 24.74
N ASN A 132 27.75 -3.80 23.78
CA ASN A 132 28.25 -4.31 22.51
C ASN A 132 29.79 -4.29 22.43
N HIS A 133 30.51 -4.29 23.55
CA HIS A 133 31.98 -4.34 23.58
C HIS A 133 32.55 -5.68 23.06
N ASP A 134 33.75 -5.64 22.48
CA ASP A 134 34.56 -6.80 22.07
C ASP A 134 33.79 -7.86 21.23
N LYS A 135 32.86 -7.41 20.39
CA LYS A 135 31.98 -8.24 19.57
C LYS A 135 32.23 -8.05 18.08
N ASP A 136 32.08 -9.16 17.35
CA ASP A 136 31.99 -9.12 15.89
C ASP A 136 30.59 -8.67 15.46
N ILE A 137 30.53 -7.56 14.74
CA ILE A 137 29.30 -6.95 14.25
C ILE A 137 29.37 -6.84 12.73
N THR A 138 28.27 -7.17 12.07
CA THR A 138 28.07 -6.95 10.64
C THR A 138 27.26 -5.66 10.43
N LEU A 139 27.87 -4.66 9.79
CA LEU A 139 27.17 -3.48 9.31
C LEU A 139 26.49 -3.79 7.97
N GLU A 140 25.20 -3.49 7.85
CA GLU A 140 24.45 -3.57 6.60
C GLU A 140 24.00 -2.17 6.15
N GLY A 141 24.49 -1.76 4.99
CA GLY A 141 24.22 -0.44 4.42
C GLY A 141 22.88 -0.44 3.69
N SER A 142 21.92 0.34 4.16
CA SER A 142 20.63 0.52 3.49
C SER A 142 20.79 1.27 2.16
N ASN A 143 21.50 2.41 2.23
CA ASN A 143 21.81 3.29 1.10
C ASN A 143 23.26 3.81 1.18
N VAL A 144 24.15 3.03 1.78
CA VAL A 144 25.58 3.34 1.91
C VAL A 144 26.42 2.09 1.67
N SER A 145 27.71 2.30 1.54
CA SER A 145 28.73 1.27 1.50
C SER A 145 29.92 1.67 2.38
N PHE A 146 30.68 0.69 2.85
CA PHE A 146 31.71 0.85 3.87
C PHE A 146 33.06 0.28 3.43
N LYS A 147 34.13 0.78 4.05
CA LYS A 147 35.45 0.13 4.12
C LYS A 147 36.17 0.59 5.39
N THR A 148 37.19 -0.15 5.81
CA THR A 148 38.07 0.23 6.94
C THR A 148 39.50 0.51 6.50
N ASN A 149 39.97 -0.12 5.41
CA ASN A 149 41.26 0.18 4.81
C ASN A 149 41.08 0.92 3.48
N ASP A 150 41.99 1.84 3.18
CA ASP A 150 41.86 2.64 1.97
C ASP A 150 42.02 1.86 0.67
N SER A 151 42.79 0.77 0.71
CA SER A 151 43.00 -0.16 -0.39
C SER A 151 41.79 -1.04 -0.72
N ASP A 152 40.86 -1.20 0.23
CA ASP A 152 39.74 -2.12 0.07
C ASP A 152 38.61 -1.47 -0.73
N PRO A 153 37.87 -2.25 -1.55
CA PRO A 153 36.69 -1.75 -2.22
C PRO A 153 35.58 -1.48 -1.20
N TYR A 154 34.72 -0.51 -1.51
CA TYR A 154 33.51 -0.27 -0.72
C TYR A 154 32.53 -1.45 -0.85
N THR A 155 32.02 -1.94 0.27
CA THR A 155 31.05 -3.04 0.33
C THR A 155 29.76 -2.62 1.02
N LYS A 156 28.61 -3.17 0.61
CA LYS A 156 27.31 -2.91 1.24
C LYS A 156 27.22 -3.55 2.63
N THR A 157 27.93 -4.65 2.83
CA THR A 157 28.05 -5.35 4.11
C THR A 157 29.50 -5.34 4.57
N LEU A 158 29.74 -5.04 5.85
CA LEU A 158 31.10 -4.99 6.40
C LEU A 158 31.12 -5.62 7.80
N LYS A 159 32.01 -6.60 8.00
CA LYS A 159 32.27 -7.19 9.32
C LYS A 159 33.35 -6.38 10.03
N VAL A 160 33.08 -6.01 11.27
CA VAL A 160 33.98 -5.22 12.12
C VAL A 160 33.94 -5.76 13.54
N ASN A 161 35.00 -5.53 14.30
CA ASN A 161 35.04 -5.81 15.73
C ASN A 161 34.87 -4.49 16.51
N THR A 162 34.05 -4.50 17.56
CA THR A 162 33.90 -3.36 18.47
C THR A 162 34.99 -3.37 19.53
N ASP A 163 35.44 -2.20 19.98
CA ASP A 163 36.40 -2.11 21.08
C ASP A 163 35.76 -2.39 22.46
N LYS A 164 36.56 -2.29 23.52
CA LYS A 164 36.13 -2.44 24.93
C LYS A 164 34.99 -1.52 25.39
N ASN A 165 34.65 -0.48 24.61
CA ASN A 165 33.56 0.45 24.88
C ASN A 165 32.38 0.27 23.90
N GLY A 166 32.46 -0.69 22.97
CA GLY A 166 31.45 -0.89 21.92
C GLY A 166 31.62 0.04 20.72
N VAL A 167 32.81 0.61 20.50
CA VAL A 167 33.09 1.57 19.44
C VAL A 167 33.73 0.89 18.23
N ILE A 168 33.24 1.23 17.05
CA ILE A 168 33.86 0.93 15.75
C ILE A 168 34.57 2.19 15.30
N SER A 169 35.86 2.08 14.94
CA SER A 169 36.69 3.20 14.51
C SER A 169 37.16 3.03 13.06
N ASN A 170 37.70 4.09 12.46
CA ASN A 170 38.28 4.11 11.11
C ASN A 170 37.30 3.65 10.02
N LEU A 171 36.04 4.04 10.17
CA LEU A 171 35.01 3.71 9.19
C LEU A 171 35.01 4.75 8.07
N SER A 172 35.21 4.29 6.84
CA SER A 172 35.00 5.09 5.64
C SER A 172 33.66 4.70 5.02
N ILE A 173 32.80 5.70 4.79
CA ILE A 173 31.41 5.54 4.38
C ILE A 173 31.19 6.31 3.08
N LYS A 174 30.63 5.63 2.09
CA LYS A 174 30.19 6.25 0.83
C LYS A 174 28.68 6.10 0.69
N SER A 175 27.97 7.21 0.52
CA SER A 175 26.52 7.18 0.29
C SER A 175 26.17 6.71 -1.12
N ALA A 176 24.95 6.20 -1.28
CA ALA A 176 24.28 6.18 -2.57
C ALA A 176 24.04 7.61 -3.07
N ASN A 177 23.68 7.73 -4.35
CA ASN A 177 23.38 9.02 -4.95
C ASN A 177 22.11 9.63 -4.33
N PHE A 178 22.14 10.93 -4.04
CA PHE A 178 20.99 11.74 -3.63
C PHE A 178 20.84 12.93 -4.59
N ASP A 179 19.61 13.42 -4.73
CA ASP A 179 19.29 14.58 -5.56
C ASP A 179 19.21 15.85 -4.69
N ALA A 180 19.74 16.97 -5.20
CA ALA A 180 19.37 18.28 -4.68
C ALA A 180 18.09 18.76 -5.36
N VAL A 181 17.16 19.34 -4.60
CA VAL A 181 15.83 19.72 -5.12
C VAL A 181 15.58 21.23 -5.09
N ASP A 182 14.83 21.74 -6.05
CA ASP A 182 14.24 23.07 -6.09
C ASP A 182 12.84 23.03 -5.44
N VAL A 183 12.77 23.52 -4.21
CA VAL A 183 11.52 23.57 -3.43
C VAL A 183 10.50 24.58 -3.97
N ASN A 184 10.91 25.48 -4.87
CA ASN A 184 10.02 26.48 -5.47
C ASN A 184 9.37 25.99 -6.77
N ASN A 185 9.80 24.84 -7.29
CA ASN A 185 9.25 24.26 -8.50
C ASN A 185 7.96 23.47 -8.20
N ALA A 186 6.80 24.02 -8.58
CA ALA A 186 5.49 23.42 -8.34
C ALA A 186 5.05 22.37 -9.40
N ARG A 187 5.88 22.06 -10.40
CA ARG A 187 5.50 21.16 -11.50
C ARG A 187 5.37 19.71 -11.02
N THR A 188 4.34 19.02 -11.48
CA THR A 188 4.07 17.63 -11.10
C THR A 188 4.76 16.62 -12.01
N VAL A 189 5.01 15.42 -11.49
CA VAL A 189 5.39 14.25 -12.28
C VAL A 189 4.12 13.51 -12.71
N SER A 190 4.08 13.08 -13.97
CA SER A 190 2.98 12.30 -14.53
C SER A 190 3.50 11.05 -15.22
N PHE A 191 2.67 10.00 -15.29
CA PHE A 191 2.93 8.85 -16.14
C PHE A 191 2.32 9.06 -17.52
N TYR A 192 3.00 8.52 -18.52
CA TYR A 192 2.62 8.60 -19.92
C TYR A 192 2.63 7.19 -20.51
N ASP A 193 1.64 6.89 -21.34
CA ASP A 193 1.68 5.74 -22.23
C ASP A 193 2.73 6.02 -23.33
N ALA A 194 3.73 5.14 -23.46
CA ALA A 194 4.91 5.37 -24.28
C ALA A 194 4.59 5.38 -25.79
N ASP A 195 3.53 4.67 -26.19
CA ASP A 195 3.11 4.59 -27.59
C ASP A 195 2.31 5.83 -28.01
N THR A 196 1.43 6.31 -27.13
CA THR A 196 0.49 7.39 -27.46
C THR A 196 0.91 8.77 -26.94
N GLY A 197 1.82 8.82 -25.95
CA GLY A 197 2.20 10.05 -25.26
C GLY A 197 1.10 10.65 -24.37
N ASN A 198 0.01 9.91 -24.14
CA ASN A 198 -1.09 10.38 -23.30
C ASN A 198 -0.75 10.23 -21.82
N ILE A 199 -1.16 11.20 -21.00
CA ILE A 199 -1.10 11.08 -19.55
C ILE A 199 -2.03 9.96 -19.10
N VAL A 200 -1.51 9.05 -18.28
CA VAL A 200 -2.25 7.92 -17.71
C VAL A 200 -2.22 7.96 -16.19
N THR A 201 -3.34 7.61 -15.57
CA THR A 201 -3.51 7.54 -14.10
C THR A 201 -3.69 6.12 -13.60
N SER A 202 -3.79 5.14 -14.51
CA SER A 202 -3.81 3.70 -14.25
C SER A 202 -3.25 2.95 -15.45
N GLY A 203 -2.61 1.82 -15.23
CA GLY A 203 -2.04 0.99 -16.29
C GLY A 203 -2.61 -0.44 -16.34
N ALA A 204 -2.37 -1.10 -17.47
CA ALA A 204 -2.68 -2.51 -17.66
C ALA A 204 -1.52 -3.21 -18.39
N LEU A 205 -1.09 -4.34 -17.87
CA LEU A 205 -0.06 -5.21 -18.45
C LEU A 205 -0.64 -6.61 -18.65
N GLU A 206 -0.25 -7.25 -19.74
CA GLU A 206 -0.54 -8.65 -20.02
C GLU A 206 0.77 -9.41 -20.10
N ILE A 207 0.98 -10.38 -19.19
CA ILE A 207 2.24 -11.10 -19.06
C ILE A 207 1.93 -12.58 -18.85
N ASN A 208 2.43 -13.45 -19.72
CA ASN A 208 2.34 -14.89 -19.51
C ASN A 208 3.28 -15.33 -18.39
N ALA A 209 2.79 -16.16 -17.48
CA ALA A 209 3.62 -16.82 -16.49
C ALA A 209 4.44 -17.97 -17.11
N GLY A 210 5.55 -18.34 -16.48
CA GLY A 210 6.29 -19.55 -16.79
C GLY A 210 5.58 -20.82 -16.29
N PRO A 211 6.27 -21.98 -16.34
CA PRO A 211 5.77 -23.23 -15.78
C PRO A 211 5.29 -23.05 -14.32
N ASN A 212 4.23 -23.79 -13.94
CA ASN A 212 3.63 -23.71 -12.61
C ASN A 212 3.17 -22.30 -12.19
N ALA A 213 2.78 -21.47 -13.15
CA ALA A 213 2.35 -20.08 -12.93
C ALA A 213 3.41 -19.18 -12.28
N GLN A 214 4.71 -19.52 -12.41
CA GLN A 214 5.76 -18.67 -11.86
C GLN A 214 5.98 -17.38 -12.66
N MET A 215 6.11 -16.26 -11.95
CA MET A 215 6.48 -14.95 -12.47
C MET A 215 7.60 -14.32 -11.63
N ASN A 216 8.31 -13.36 -12.20
CA ASN A 216 9.36 -12.61 -11.53
C ASN A 216 9.07 -11.10 -11.54
N VAL A 217 9.32 -10.42 -10.42
CA VAL A 217 9.09 -8.96 -10.27
C VAL A 217 9.90 -8.11 -11.27
N GLN A 218 11.10 -8.55 -11.67
CA GLN A 218 11.91 -7.87 -12.68
C GLN A 218 11.22 -7.87 -14.06
N THR A 219 10.54 -8.95 -14.41
CA THR A 219 9.80 -9.04 -15.68
C THR A 219 8.63 -8.06 -15.70
N ILE A 220 7.96 -7.86 -14.56
CA ILE A 220 6.87 -6.88 -14.43
C ILE A 220 7.41 -5.46 -14.60
N LEU A 221 8.51 -5.12 -13.91
CA LEU A 221 9.15 -3.82 -14.04
C LEU A 221 9.61 -3.54 -15.48
N ALA A 222 10.29 -4.49 -16.12
CA ALA A 222 10.75 -4.34 -17.50
C ALA A 222 9.59 -4.16 -18.49
N LYS A 223 8.46 -4.87 -18.28
CA LYS A 223 7.26 -4.72 -19.11
C LYS A 223 6.55 -3.40 -18.88
N PHE A 224 6.55 -2.91 -17.64
CA PHE A 224 6.06 -1.58 -17.31
C PHE A 224 6.88 -0.50 -18.04
N GLU A 225 8.20 -0.54 -17.93
CA GLU A 225 9.12 0.44 -18.54
C GLU A 225 9.12 0.42 -20.07
N GLN A 226 8.67 -0.67 -20.70
CA GLN A 226 8.44 -0.74 -22.14
C GLN A 226 7.18 0.01 -22.58
N LYS A 227 6.14 0.03 -21.73
CA LYS A 227 4.81 0.56 -22.09
C LYS A 227 4.54 1.93 -21.50
N TYR A 228 5.17 2.26 -20.38
CA TYR A 228 4.94 3.48 -19.62
C TYR A 228 6.25 4.17 -19.32
N GLN A 229 6.19 5.50 -19.30
CA GLN A 229 7.29 6.36 -18.90
C GLN A 229 6.79 7.39 -17.89
N ALA A 230 7.69 7.91 -17.06
CA ALA A 230 7.40 9.04 -16.20
C ALA A 230 8.10 10.29 -16.74
N ALA A 231 7.41 11.44 -16.65
CA ALA A 231 8.00 12.71 -17.06
C ALA A 231 7.52 13.86 -16.19
N GLN A 232 8.33 14.90 -16.18
CA GLN A 232 8.01 16.21 -15.62
C GLN A 232 8.32 17.28 -16.66
N LEU A 233 7.51 18.33 -16.69
CA LEU A 233 7.82 19.53 -17.48
C LEU A 233 9.11 20.18 -16.96
N ASN A 234 10.00 20.55 -17.86
CA ASN A 234 11.26 21.22 -17.48
C ASN A 234 11.02 22.67 -17.03
N ASN A 235 12.04 23.27 -16.40
CA ASN A 235 12.03 24.69 -16.09
C ASN A 235 11.96 25.54 -17.37
N ALA A 236 11.29 26.70 -17.29
CA ALA A 236 11.18 27.61 -18.41
C ALA A 236 12.58 28.08 -18.82
N GLY A 237 12.94 27.93 -20.11
CA GLY A 237 14.24 28.35 -20.66
C GLY A 237 15.22 27.23 -21.05
N THR A 238 14.89 25.96 -20.82
CA THR A 238 15.64 24.82 -21.40
C THR A 238 15.12 24.48 -22.80
N THR A 239 16.01 24.13 -23.73
CA THR A 239 15.66 23.77 -25.12
C THR A 239 14.81 22.48 -25.25
N ASN A 240 14.72 21.68 -24.19
CA ASN A 240 13.86 20.50 -24.11
C ASN A 240 12.64 20.83 -23.22
N ASN A 241 11.42 20.79 -23.77
CA ASN A 241 10.19 21.16 -23.05
C ASN A 241 9.67 20.07 -22.10
N VAL A 242 10.11 18.81 -22.26
CA VAL A 242 9.72 17.66 -21.43
C VAL A 242 10.94 16.75 -21.28
N SER A 243 11.27 16.32 -20.05
CA SER A 243 12.24 15.24 -19.84
C SER A 243 11.49 13.93 -19.70
N TYR A 244 11.38 13.18 -20.80
CA TYR A 244 10.92 11.78 -20.77
C TYR A 244 12.09 10.91 -20.35
N ASN A 245 12.14 10.52 -19.07
CA ASN A 245 13.25 9.73 -18.54
C ASN A 245 12.69 8.64 -17.62
N ASN A 246 13.02 7.38 -17.92
CA ASN A 246 12.76 6.27 -17.00
C ASN A 246 13.49 6.44 -15.65
N ASP A 247 14.48 7.32 -15.57
CA ASP A 247 15.17 7.68 -14.32
C ASP A 247 14.22 8.31 -13.26
N LEU A 248 13.04 8.81 -13.65
CA LEU A 248 12.03 9.25 -12.69
C LEU A 248 11.26 8.07 -12.07
N ILE A 249 11.22 6.90 -12.69
CA ILE A 249 10.56 5.72 -12.12
C ILE A 249 11.38 5.29 -10.90
N SER A 250 10.77 5.40 -9.72
CA SER A 250 11.44 5.13 -8.45
C SER A 250 11.08 3.75 -7.88
N THR A 251 10.15 3.03 -8.50
CA THR A 251 9.78 1.67 -8.09
C THR A 251 10.85 0.67 -8.50
N THR A 252 11.36 -0.06 -7.50
CA THR A 252 12.37 -1.11 -7.70
C THR A 252 11.73 -2.51 -7.67
N PRO A 253 12.46 -3.56 -8.10
CA PRO A 253 12.01 -4.95 -7.93
C PRO A 253 11.72 -5.31 -6.47
N ALA A 254 12.51 -4.76 -5.53
CA ALA A 254 12.30 -4.97 -4.10
C ALA A 254 10.98 -4.35 -3.60
N ASP A 255 10.61 -3.17 -4.11
CA ASP A 255 9.33 -2.53 -3.79
C ASP A 255 8.16 -3.36 -4.31
N LEU A 256 8.26 -3.88 -5.55
CA LEU A 256 7.24 -4.78 -6.10
C LEU A 256 7.11 -6.06 -5.27
N ALA A 257 8.24 -6.66 -4.87
CA ALA A 257 8.24 -7.83 -4.00
C ALA A 257 7.59 -7.52 -2.64
N ALA A 258 7.86 -6.36 -2.04
CA ALA A 258 7.25 -5.93 -0.79
C ALA A 258 5.73 -5.71 -0.93
N GLN A 259 5.29 -5.12 -2.03
CA GLN A 259 3.86 -4.95 -2.35
C GLN A 259 3.15 -6.28 -2.52
N LEU A 260 3.75 -7.24 -3.23
CA LEU A 260 3.21 -8.58 -3.41
C LEU A 260 3.15 -9.35 -2.08
N LYS A 261 4.21 -9.29 -1.26
CA LYS A 261 4.19 -9.87 0.10
C LYS A 261 3.06 -9.30 0.94
N LYS A 262 2.87 -7.97 0.90
CA LYS A 262 1.74 -7.29 1.57
C LYS A 262 0.37 -7.73 1.04
N ALA A 263 0.28 -8.08 -0.24
CA ALA A 263 -0.92 -8.63 -0.87
C ALA A 263 -1.10 -10.15 -0.63
N GLY A 264 -0.23 -10.78 0.18
CA GLY A 264 -0.34 -12.19 0.58
C GLY A 264 0.37 -13.18 -0.35
N TYR A 265 1.19 -12.71 -1.28
CA TYR A 265 2.01 -13.59 -2.11
C TYR A 265 3.27 -14.03 -1.35
N SER A 266 3.66 -15.30 -1.54
CA SER A 266 5.01 -15.75 -1.19
C SER A 266 5.97 -15.37 -2.32
N VAL A 267 6.91 -14.48 -2.03
CA VAL A 267 7.96 -14.03 -2.98
C VAL A 267 9.32 -14.44 -2.43
N ASP A 268 10.10 -15.17 -3.24
CA ASP A 268 11.43 -15.63 -2.85
C ASP A 268 12.50 -14.54 -2.93
N ASN A 269 13.74 -14.88 -2.55
CA ASN A 269 14.87 -13.95 -2.55
C ASN A 269 15.30 -13.50 -3.95
N ASN A 270 14.97 -14.26 -4.98
CA ASN A 270 15.24 -13.94 -6.38
C ASN A 270 14.08 -13.17 -7.03
N GLY A 271 13.01 -12.88 -6.28
CA GLY A 271 11.86 -12.13 -6.75
C GLY A 271 10.82 -12.97 -7.50
N TYR A 272 10.88 -14.31 -7.42
CA TYR A 272 9.86 -15.18 -8.01
C TYR A 272 8.67 -15.39 -7.09
N PHE A 273 7.49 -15.55 -7.69
CA PHE A 273 6.24 -15.86 -7.01
C PHE A 273 5.29 -16.64 -7.92
N THR A 274 4.31 -17.33 -7.32
CA THR A 274 3.21 -17.97 -8.06
C THR A 274 2.12 -16.93 -8.33
N ALA A 275 1.90 -16.61 -9.61
CA ALA A 275 0.94 -15.60 -10.02
C ALA A 275 -0.50 -16.12 -9.96
N LYS A 276 -1.42 -15.21 -9.63
CA LYS A 276 -2.86 -15.37 -9.88
C LYS A 276 -3.18 -14.86 -11.28
N HIS A 277 -4.36 -15.21 -11.79
CA HIS A 277 -4.82 -14.72 -13.10
C HIS A 277 -4.78 -13.20 -13.24
N SER A 278 -5.06 -12.47 -12.16
CA SER A 278 -4.94 -11.01 -12.14
C SER A 278 -4.54 -10.51 -10.77
N PHE A 279 -3.73 -9.45 -10.75
CA PHE A 279 -3.31 -8.75 -9.54
C PHE A 279 -2.91 -7.31 -9.86
N THR A 280 -2.85 -6.46 -8.84
CA THR A 280 -2.50 -5.04 -9.00
C THR A 280 -1.25 -4.72 -8.18
N VAL A 281 -0.32 -4.01 -8.80
CA VAL A 281 0.86 -3.41 -8.16
C VAL A 281 0.88 -1.91 -8.45
N ASN A 282 1.52 -1.13 -7.59
CA ASN A 282 1.65 0.30 -7.77
C ASN A 282 3.08 0.64 -8.21
N PHE A 283 3.17 1.46 -9.26
CA PHE A 283 4.42 2.07 -9.72
C PHE A 283 4.47 3.51 -9.27
N SER A 284 5.63 3.95 -8.80
CA SER A 284 5.87 5.31 -8.32
C SER A 284 6.95 5.96 -9.15
N ALA A 285 6.79 7.26 -9.35
CA ALA A 285 7.80 8.10 -9.96
C ALA A 285 8.11 9.29 -9.05
N LYS A 286 9.37 9.71 -9.02
CA LYS A 286 9.88 10.81 -8.20
C LYS A 286 10.70 11.76 -9.07
N SER A 287 10.42 13.05 -8.95
CA SER A 287 11.25 14.08 -9.56
C SER A 287 12.52 14.29 -8.76
N GLY A 288 13.68 14.21 -9.42
CA GLY A 288 14.95 14.71 -8.87
C GLY A 288 15.02 16.24 -8.82
N GLN A 289 14.14 16.95 -9.54
CA GLN A 289 14.12 18.41 -9.60
C GLN A 289 13.44 19.03 -8.39
N ASN A 290 12.34 18.47 -7.89
CA ASN A 290 11.59 19.06 -6.76
C ASN A 290 11.14 18.05 -5.71
N GLY A 291 11.51 16.77 -5.87
CA GLY A 291 11.17 15.72 -4.92
C GLY A 291 9.72 15.23 -4.97
N TYR A 292 8.84 15.82 -5.81
CA TYR A 292 7.46 15.36 -5.89
C TYR A 292 7.36 13.94 -6.43
N THR A 293 6.45 13.19 -5.82
CA THR A 293 6.17 11.80 -6.17
C THR A 293 4.75 11.64 -6.71
N THR A 294 4.58 10.73 -7.65
CA THR A 294 3.27 10.27 -8.13
C THR A 294 3.24 8.75 -8.12
N THR A 295 2.04 8.16 -8.02
CA THR A 295 1.85 6.72 -7.99
C THR A 295 0.72 6.33 -8.95
N MET A 296 0.93 5.26 -9.71
CA MET A 296 -0.02 4.71 -10.66
C MET A 296 -0.28 3.22 -10.37
N PRO A 297 -1.54 2.82 -10.11
CA PRO A 297 -1.90 1.42 -10.03
C PRO A 297 -1.85 0.77 -11.41
N VAL A 298 -1.29 -0.43 -11.48
CA VAL A 298 -1.17 -1.23 -12.70
C VAL A 298 -1.73 -2.61 -12.45
N THR A 299 -2.76 -2.96 -13.21
CA THR A 299 -3.32 -4.31 -13.22
C THR A 299 -2.51 -5.19 -14.15
N VAL A 300 -1.97 -6.28 -13.63
CA VAL A 300 -1.30 -7.33 -14.40
C VAL A 300 -2.29 -8.46 -14.60
N THR A 301 -2.55 -8.80 -15.85
CA THR A 301 -3.32 -9.98 -16.27
C THR A 301 -2.36 -11.05 -16.74
N VAL A 302 -2.61 -12.29 -16.34
CA VAL A 302 -1.81 -13.48 -16.62
C VAL A 302 -2.69 -14.48 -17.37
N PRO A 303 -2.80 -14.38 -18.72
CA PRO A 303 -3.80 -15.09 -19.49
C PRO A 303 -3.69 -16.62 -19.41
N ASN A 304 -2.47 -17.13 -19.26
CA ASN A 304 -2.19 -18.56 -19.17
C ASN A 304 -2.34 -19.15 -17.76
N VAL A 305 -2.82 -18.37 -16.80
CA VAL A 305 -3.22 -18.84 -15.46
C VAL A 305 -4.74 -18.81 -15.39
N ALA A 306 -5.36 -19.90 -14.92
CA ALA A 306 -6.81 -19.97 -14.81
C ALA A 306 -7.36 -18.93 -13.81
N GLU A 307 -8.55 -18.38 -14.11
CA GLU A 307 -9.24 -17.49 -13.17
C GLU A 307 -9.53 -18.20 -11.83
N GLU A 308 -9.39 -17.47 -10.73
CA GLU A 308 -9.82 -17.99 -9.43
C GLU A 308 -11.32 -18.23 -9.42
N THR A 309 -11.73 -19.38 -8.91
CA THR A 309 -13.15 -19.71 -8.73
C THR A 309 -13.49 -19.82 -7.25
N VAL A 310 -14.65 -19.30 -6.89
CA VAL A 310 -15.23 -19.41 -5.56
C VAL A 310 -15.93 -20.76 -5.45
N PRO A 311 -15.67 -21.55 -4.39
CA PRO A 311 -16.40 -22.79 -4.13
C PRO A 311 -17.91 -22.55 -4.14
N SER A 312 -18.62 -23.36 -4.90
CA SER A 312 -20.05 -23.19 -5.13
C SER A 312 -20.77 -24.51 -5.29
N GLN A 313 -22.09 -24.46 -5.16
CA GLN A 313 -22.99 -25.61 -5.29
C GLN A 313 -24.24 -25.20 -6.07
N ILE A 314 -24.78 -26.15 -6.84
CA ILE A 314 -26.05 -25.97 -7.54
C ILE A 314 -27.19 -26.29 -6.57
N ARG A 315 -28.13 -25.35 -6.40
CA ARG A 315 -29.32 -25.53 -5.55
C ARG A 315 -30.59 -25.23 -6.32
N THR A 316 -31.60 -26.09 -6.18
CA THR A 316 -32.92 -25.87 -6.77
C THR A 316 -33.76 -24.93 -5.92
N VAL A 317 -34.38 -23.94 -6.57
CA VAL A 317 -35.26 -22.97 -5.94
C VAL A 317 -36.68 -23.52 -5.87
N MET A 318 -37.26 -23.55 -4.68
CA MET A 318 -38.61 -24.11 -4.42
C MET A 318 -39.71 -23.05 -4.36
N HIS A 319 -39.33 -21.78 -4.39
CA HIS A 319 -40.22 -20.61 -4.46
C HIS A 319 -39.55 -19.52 -5.29
N ASN A 320 -40.27 -18.83 -6.16
CA ASN A 320 -39.71 -17.71 -6.94
C ASN A 320 -38.82 -16.82 -6.07
N ALA A 321 -37.55 -16.72 -6.44
CA ALA A 321 -36.49 -16.10 -5.67
C ALA A 321 -35.98 -14.87 -6.41
N PHE A 322 -36.33 -13.70 -5.91
CA PHE A 322 -35.73 -12.45 -6.35
C PHE A 322 -34.30 -12.30 -5.81
N PHE A 323 -33.50 -11.52 -6.52
CA PHE A 323 -32.16 -11.15 -6.09
C PHE A 323 -32.20 -9.94 -5.14
N TYR A 324 -31.31 -9.95 -4.16
CA TYR A 324 -31.11 -8.87 -3.19
C TYR A 324 -29.64 -8.45 -3.18
N ASP A 325 -29.36 -7.23 -2.73
CA ASP A 325 -28.00 -6.78 -2.45
C ASP A 325 -27.59 -7.14 -1.00
N LYS A 326 -26.36 -6.80 -0.63
CA LYS A 326 -25.81 -7.02 0.73
C LYS A 326 -26.58 -6.29 1.84
N ASN A 327 -27.41 -5.31 1.50
CA ASN A 327 -28.23 -4.54 2.43
C ASN A 327 -29.68 -5.07 2.48
N GLY A 328 -30.00 -6.17 1.78
CA GLY A 328 -31.33 -6.75 1.74
C GLY A 328 -32.32 -5.98 0.87
N LYS A 329 -31.85 -5.04 0.02
CA LYS A 329 -32.68 -4.35 -0.97
C LYS A 329 -32.76 -5.20 -2.23
N ARG A 330 -33.95 -5.30 -2.82
CA ARG A 330 -34.16 -6.06 -4.06
C ARG A 330 -33.38 -5.42 -5.23
N VAL A 331 -32.67 -6.25 -5.99
CA VAL A 331 -31.89 -5.86 -7.17
C VAL A 331 -32.68 -6.22 -8.42
N GLY A 332 -33.17 -5.20 -9.13
CA GLY A 332 -33.90 -5.36 -10.39
C GLY A 332 -35.20 -6.17 -10.30
N SER A 333 -35.71 -6.58 -11.47
CA SER A 333 -36.91 -7.40 -11.60
C SER A 333 -36.65 -8.90 -11.67
N ASP A 334 -35.42 -9.28 -12.00
CA ASP A 334 -35.02 -10.65 -12.30
C ASP A 334 -35.13 -11.57 -11.08
N LYS A 335 -35.35 -12.85 -11.37
CA LYS A 335 -35.57 -13.88 -10.38
C LYS A 335 -35.19 -15.25 -10.93
N VAL A 336 -34.80 -16.12 -10.02
CA VAL A 336 -34.80 -17.56 -10.30
C VAL A 336 -36.22 -18.05 -10.08
N THR A 337 -36.83 -18.54 -11.15
CA THR A 337 -38.19 -19.09 -11.08
C THR A 337 -38.18 -20.43 -10.36
N ARG A 338 -39.30 -20.72 -9.70
CA ARG A 338 -39.50 -21.98 -8.98
C ARG A 338 -39.19 -23.18 -9.89
N TYR A 339 -38.53 -24.17 -9.30
CA TYR A 339 -38.03 -25.42 -9.87
C TYR A 339 -36.84 -25.31 -10.81
N ASN A 340 -36.31 -24.10 -11.02
CA ASN A 340 -35.00 -23.92 -11.63
C ASN A 340 -33.90 -23.87 -10.57
N SER A 341 -32.67 -24.09 -11.01
CA SER A 341 -31.51 -24.08 -10.15
C SER A 341 -30.72 -22.78 -10.26
N ALA A 342 -30.02 -22.45 -9.19
CA ALA A 342 -29.03 -21.39 -9.15
C ALA A 342 -27.72 -21.97 -8.61
N THR A 343 -26.60 -21.50 -9.16
CA THR A 343 -25.29 -21.76 -8.56
C THR A 343 -25.06 -20.74 -7.47
N VAL A 344 -24.80 -21.22 -6.25
CA VAL A 344 -24.70 -20.39 -5.05
C VAL A 344 -23.48 -20.74 -4.23
N ALA A 345 -23.07 -19.85 -3.34
CA ALA A 345 -21.99 -20.08 -2.40
C ALA A 345 -22.25 -21.32 -1.52
N MET A 346 -21.18 -21.92 -0.99
CA MET A 346 -21.28 -23.09 -0.11
C MET A 346 -22.09 -22.80 1.18
N ASN A 347 -21.98 -21.59 1.70
CA ASN A 347 -22.59 -21.19 2.98
C ASN A 347 -23.51 -19.98 2.81
N THR A 348 -24.47 -19.85 3.74
CA THR A 348 -25.35 -18.68 3.80
C THR A 348 -24.71 -17.54 4.59
N THR A 349 -25.04 -16.29 4.23
CA THR A 349 -24.81 -15.10 5.05
C THR A 349 -26.13 -14.58 5.64
N THR A 350 -26.07 -13.85 6.76
CA THR A 350 -27.25 -13.25 7.39
C THR A 350 -27.40 -11.80 6.96
N ILE A 351 -28.54 -11.47 6.34
CA ILE A 351 -28.89 -10.12 5.89
C ILE A 351 -30.24 -9.77 6.53
N ILE A 352 -30.27 -8.73 7.36
CA ILE A 352 -31.47 -8.27 8.10
C ILE A 352 -32.19 -9.45 8.79
N GLY A 353 -31.43 -10.24 9.57
CA GLY A 353 -31.97 -11.35 10.38
C GLY A 353 -32.49 -12.56 9.58
N LYS A 354 -32.23 -12.63 8.27
CA LYS A 354 -32.60 -13.78 7.43
C LYS A 354 -31.37 -14.34 6.73
N ALA A 355 -31.33 -15.65 6.50
CA ALA A 355 -30.26 -16.31 5.78
C ALA A 355 -30.42 -16.14 4.26
N TYR A 356 -29.32 -15.87 3.58
CA TYR A 356 -29.24 -15.75 2.13
C TYR A 356 -28.02 -16.49 1.60
N TYR A 357 -28.16 -17.06 0.42
CA TYR A 357 -27.05 -17.54 -0.38
C TYR A 357 -26.60 -16.44 -1.33
N GLU A 358 -25.29 -16.23 -1.46
CA GLU A 358 -24.74 -15.42 -2.55
C GLU A 358 -24.77 -16.22 -3.86
N VAL A 359 -25.15 -15.56 -4.95
CA VAL A 359 -25.20 -16.16 -6.29
C VAL A 359 -23.80 -16.11 -6.90
N ILE A 360 -23.37 -17.25 -7.44
CA ILE A 360 -22.08 -17.42 -8.09
C ILE A 360 -22.31 -17.61 -9.59
N GLU A 361 -21.70 -16.76 -10.41
CA GLU A 361 -21.75 -16.84 -11.87
C GLU A 361 -20.32 -16.88 -12.40
N ASN A 362 -20.03 -17.81 -13.32
CA ASN A 362 -18.69 -18.01 -13.89
C ASN A 362 -17.59 -18.14 -12.82
N GLY A 363 -17.90 -18.83 -11.71
CA GLY A 363 -16.97 -19.01 -10.59
C GLY A 363 -16.75 -17.75 -9.74
N LYS A 364 -17.43 -16.64 -9.98
CA LYS A 364 -17.25 -15.38 -9.23
C LYS A 364 -18.49 -15.03 -8.42
N ALA A 365 -18.26 -14.48 -7.24
CA ALA A 365 -19.31 -13.91 -6.39
C ALA A 365 -19.92 -12.68 -7.08
N THR A 366 -21.23 -12.68 -7.26
CA THR A 366 -21.91 -11.62 -8.02
C THR A 366 -22.33 -10.42 -7.18
N GLY A 367 -22.25 -10.51 -5.85
CA GLY A 367 -22.86 -9.54 -4.93
C GLY A 367 -24.40 -9.57 -4.92
N LYS A 368 -25.02 -10.52 -5.63
CA LYS A 368 -26.48 -10.77 -5.60
C LYS A 368 -26.79 -11.93 -4.65
N PHE A 369 -27.90 -11.84 -3.94
CA PHE A 369 -28.27 -12.78 -2.89
C PHE A 369 -29.68 -13.36 -3.10
N ILE A 370 -29.85 -14.65 -2.84
CA ILE A 370 -31.14 -15.36 -2.82
C ILE A 370 -31.48 -15.74 -1.39
N ASN A 371 -32.70 -15.44 -0.94
CA ASN A 371 -33.15 -15.83 0.40
C ASN A 371 -33.16 -17.37 0.54
N ALA A 372 -32.46 -17.89 1.55
CA ALA A 372 -32.29 -19.33 1.77
C ALA A 372 -33.63 -20.04 2.02
N ALA A 373 -34.65 -19.35 2.57
CA ALA A 373 -35.99 -19.93 2.75
C ALA A 373 -36.69 -20.28 1.41
N ASN A 374 -36.25 -19.72 0.29
CA ASN A 374 -36.75 -20.08 -1.03
C ASN A 374 -36.07 -21.35 -1.60
N ILE A 375 -34.92 -21.76 -1.04
CA ILE A 375 -34.12 -22.91 -1.47
C ILE A 375 -34.27 -24.04 -0.45
N ASP A 376 -33.85 -23.81 0.78
CA ASP A 376 -33.80 -24.81 1.87
C ASP A 376 -35.14 -24.94 2.59
N GLY A 377 -35.96 -23.90 2.49
CA GLY A 377 -37.22 -23.79 3.21
C GLY A 377 -37.03 -23.34 4.66
N THR A 378 -38.15 -23.28 5.37
CA THR A 378 -38.23 -22.92 6.78
C THR A 378 -38.93 -24.05 7.51
N LYS A 379 -38.31 -24.59 8.56
CA LYS A 379 -38.93 -25.56 9.44
C LYS A 379 -40.04 -24.88 10.25
N ARG A 380 -41.27 -25.38 10.19
CA ARG A 380 -42.42 -24.87 10.94
C ARG A 380 -43.18 -26.02 11.61
N THR A 381 -43.56 -25.84 12.86
CA THR A 381 -44.30 -26.85 13.63
C THR A 381 -45.81 -26.62 13.49
N LEU A 382 -46.56 -27.69 13.24
CA LEU A 382 -48.01 -27.63 13.13
C LEU A 382 -48.68 -27.48 14.51
N LYS A 383 -49.61 -26.53 14.64
CA LYS A 383 -50.50 -26.34 15.81
C LYS A 383 -51.78 -27.17 15.73
N HIS A 384 -52.17 -27.59 14.52
CA HIS A 384 -53.35 -28.39 14.26
C HIS A 384 -53.05 -29.51 13.26
N ASN A 385 -53.87 -30.57 13.26
CA ASN A 385 -53.83 -31.59 12.20
C ASN A 385 -54.12 -30.93 10.85
N ALA A 386 -53.36 -31.28 9.82
CA ALA A 386 -53.40 -30.61 8.52
C ALA A 386 -53.51 -31.61 7.36
N TYR A 387 -54.36 -31.26 6.39
CA TYR A 387 -54.38 -31.94 5.09
C TYR A 387 -53.40 -31.27 4.11
N VAL A 388 -52.88 -32.05 3.16
CA VAL A 388 -52.06 -31.56 2.06
C VAL A 388 -52.94 -31.26 0.84
N TYR A 389 -52.79 -30.08 0.25
CA TYR A 389 -53.62 -29.56 -0.84
C TYR A 389 -52.84 -29.45 -2.15
N LYS A 390 -53.53 -29.67 -3.28
CA LYS A 390 -53.04 -29.39 -4.65
C LYS A 390 -53.53 -28.04 -5.17
N SER A 391 -54.70 -27.61 -4.70
CA SER A 391 -55.37 -26.36 -5.03
C SER A 391 -56.38 -26.00 -3.93
N SER A 392 -57.10 -24.88 -4.08
CA SER A 392 -58.17 -24.47 -3.14
C SER A 392 -59.31 -25.48 -3.01
N LYS A 393 -59.52 -26.34 -3.99
CA LYS A 393 -60.67 -27.26 -4.06
C LYS A 393 -60.28 -28.74 -3.93
N LYS A 394 -59.00 -29.10 -4.04
CA LYS A 394 -58.55 -30.50 -4.12
C LYS A 394 -57.38 -30.78 -3.18
N ARG A 395 -57.49 -31.87 -2.41
CA ARG A 395 -56.38 -32.44 -1.63
C ARG A 395 -55.34 -33.07 -2.57
N ALA A 396 -54.07 -32.95 -2.23
CA ALA A 396 -52.98 -33.55 -3.02
C ALA A 396 -52.97 -35.08 -2.89
N ASN A 397 -53.24 -35.57 -1.68
CA ASN A 397 -53.28 -36.98 -1.33
C ASN A 397 -54.19 -37.19 -0.10
N LYS A 398 -54.25 -38.42 0.43
CA LYS A 398 -55.02 -38.76 1.65
C LYS A 398 -54.21 -38.56 2.95
N VAL A 399 -52.99 -38.05 2.88
CA VAL A 399 -52.10 -37.88 4.04
C VAL A 399 -52.63 -36.79 4.97
N VAL A 400 -52.56 -37.05 6.28
CA VAL A 400 -52.86 -36.09 7.35
C VAL A 400 -51.60 -35.89 8.16
N LEU A 401 -51.04 -34.70 8.09
CA LEU A 401 -49.92 -34.27 8.93
C LEU A 401 -50.45 -33.98 10.33
N LYS A 402 -49.75 -34.42 11.36
CA LYS A 402 -50.25 -34.37 12.74
C LYS A 402 -49.79 -33.12 13.46
N LYS A 403 -50.61 -32.67 14.44
CA LYS A 403 -50.21 -31.61 15.36
C LYS A 403 -48.86 -31.96 16.01
N GLY A 404 -47.95 -30.98 16.10
CA GLY A 404 -46.60 -31.13 16.62
C GLY A 404 -45.56 -31.57 15.57
N GLU A 405 -45.97 -32.03 14.40
CA GLU A 405 -45.05 -32.39 13.31
C GLU A 405 -44.37 -31.13 12.74
N THR A 406 -43.07 -31.23 12.48
CA THR A 406 -42.29 -30.17 11.83
C THR A 406 -42.29 -30.37 10.32
N VAL A 407 -42.76 -29.37 9.58
CA VAL A 407 -42.85 -29.39 8.13
C VAL A 407 -41.97 -28.29 7.55
N VAL A 408 -41.19 -28.62 6.52
CA VAL A 408 -40.42 -27.62 5.78
C VAL A 408 -41.32 -26.92 4.78
N THR A 409 -41.45 -25.59 4.93
CA THR A 409 -42.21 -24.72 4.03
C THR A 409 -41.28 -23.86 3.18
N TYR A 410 -41.56 -23.72 1.90
CA TYR A 410 -40.68 -22.98 0.98
C TYR A 410 -41.24 -21.59 0.63
N GLY A 411 -40.46 -20.57 0.93
CA GLY A 411 -40.73 -19.16 0.64
C GLY A 411 -41.98 -18.59 1.31
N GLY A 412 -42.57 -17.58 0.65
CA GLY A 412 -43.79 -16.92 1.09
C GLY A 412 -45.04 -17.79 0.93
N ALA A 413 -46.13 -17.39 1.59
CA ALA A 413 -47.42 -18.05 1.43
C ALA A 413 -48.09 -17.66 0.09
N TYR A 414 -48.80 -18.61 -0.50
CA TYR A 414 -49.63 -18.43 -1.68
C TYR A 414 -51.08 -18.20 -1.26
N THR A 415 -51.69 -17.12 -1.74
CA THR A 415 -53.14 -16.95 -1.65
C THR A 415 -53.80 -17.77 -2.75
N PHE A 416 -54.56 -18.80 -2.37
CA PHE A 416 -55.36 -19.56 -3.33
C PHE A 416 -56.68 -18.85 -3.64
N LYS A 417 -57.40 -19.31 -4.68
CA LYS A 417 -58.68 -18.73 -5.13
C LYS A 417 -59.78 -18.65 -4.05
N ASN A 418 -59.63 -19.36 -2.93
CA ASN A 418 -60.55 -19.29 -1.80
C ASN A 418 -60.16 -18.22 -0.75
N GLY A 419 -59.21 -17.34 -1.07
CA GLY A 419 -58.71 -16.28 -0.19
C GLY A 419 -57.80 -16.77 0.94
N LYS A 420 -57.62 -18.10 1.11
CA LYS A 420 -56.79 -18.65 2.18
C LYS A 420 -55.34 -18.77 1.73
N GLN A 421 -54.43 -18.59 2.67
CA GLN A 421 -53.00 -18.68 2.44
C GLN A 421 -52.47 -20.09 2.68
N TYR A 422 -51.53 -20.52 1.84
CA TYR A 422 -50.92 -21.84 1.89
C TYR A 422 -49.41 -21.78 1.64
N TYR A 423 -48.63 -22.51 2.41
CA TYR A 423 -47.20 -22.72 2.14
C TYR A 423 -46.98 -23.92 1.23
N LYS A 424 -46.03 -23.82 0.30
CA LYS A 424 -45.51 -25.00 -0.45
C LYS A 424 -44.69 -25.85 0.51
N ILE A 425 -44.90 -27.16 0.50
CA ILE A 425 -44.14 -28.13 1.29
C ILE A 425 -43.49 -29.18 0.38
N GLY A 426 -42.49 -29.91 0.89
CA GLY A 426 -41.79 -30.97 0.15
C GLY A 426 -40.81 -30.45 -0.91
N ASN A 427 -39.62 -31.03 -0.92
CA ASN A 427 -38.52 -30.69 -1.83
C ASN A 427 -38.69 -31.32 -3.22
N ASN A 428 -39.82 -31.10 -3.87
CA ASN A 428 -40.13 -31.63 -5.19
C ASN A 428 -41.11 -30.75 -5.97
N THR A 429 -41.32 -31.09 -7.23
CA THR A 429 -42.19 -30.33 -8.16
C THR A 429 -43.68 -30.55 -7.90
N ASP A 430 -44.05 -31.48 -7.02
CA ASP A 430 -45.44 -31.79 -6.71
C ASP A 430 -46.17 -30.58 -6.13
N LYS A 431 -47.44 -30.47 -6.51
CA LYS A 431 -48.34 -29.45 -5.97
C LYS A 431 -48.82 -29.90 -4.58
N THR A 432 -48.00 -29.66 -3.57
CA THR A 432 -48.23 -30.02 -2.17
C THR A 432 -48.19 -28.78 -1.28
N TYR A 433 -49.31 -28.46 -0.66
CA TYR A 433 -49.47 -27.21 0.09
C TYR A 433 -50.19 -27.43 1.41
N VAL A 434 -49.79 -26.70 2.46
CA VAL A 434 -50.42 -26.73 3.78
C VAL A 434 -50.89 -25.33 4.14
N LYS A 435 -52.10 -25.22 4.72
CA LYS A 435 -52.70 -23.93 5.05
C LYS A 435 -51.88 -23.23 6.16
N VAL A 436 -51.61 -21.94 5.99
CA VAL A 436 -50.80 -21.14 6.93
C VAL A 436 -51.36 -21.21 8.36
N ALA A 437 -52.69 -21.11 8.51
CA ALA A 437 -53.37 -21.15 9.81
C ALA A 437 -53.19 -22.46 10.62
N ASN A 438 -52.58 -23.50 10.04
CA ASN A 438 -52.29 -24.74 10.75
C ASN A 438 -50.92 -24.73 11.44
N PHE A 439 -50.06 -23.75 11.14
CA PHE A 439 -48.77 -23.50 11.79
C PHE A 439 -48.91 -22.38 12.82
#